data_AF-A0A657ANW1-F1
#
_entry.id   AF-A0A657ANW1-F1
#
_cell.length_a   1.000
_cell.length_b   1.000
_cell.length_c   1.000
_cell.angle_alpha   90.00
_cell.angle_beta   90.00
_cell.angle_gamma   90.00
#
_symmetry.space_group_name_H-M   'P 1'
#
loop_
_entity.id
_entity.type
_entity.pdbx_description
1 polymer ?
#
loop_
_entity_poly.entity_id
_entity_poly.type
_entity_poly.pdbx_seq_one_letter_code
_entity_poly.pdbx_strand_id
1 'polypeptide(L)'
;SPFKTAQLTLDLDLAASNTIESFEPPLVTVEPFMVGSTELDIDREHRLRGLLESVDLATNTIDMKLIPMRLRRGTFGDFNFHVDDNTLYEIDGVEYTSEEGLSLLAEQAEGTPLIAFGGPSEEGEQRYLATQVLAGNSVPWAEQDVLKGIITARSDSSISIQGAVVETGDQAAHFQTEVTLAVTEDTVVTGYRLGDASIANLSVGQRILALGEFNADNNEFDSSQGHVRMKLNAIVGEVVQASPLELDLSHINKRPIDLFDFSGTGLDAANDASPEQYEINSSTLDISAIEEDEWMQVRGYPSSFGSSPSDFDALSIINPDFSSHPARMFALWQSPSTTGLTIESSEIVLSLEDARTKLHLKGIPGSSQLSFSPEKLVSTAEEGRFSILIRGEGVHMFTDFDSFIGSASEYLQNGLAVHQLTATGQYTDSLKSLDVNYVTLRLSEPQDLEQDQE
;
A
#
# COMPACT_ATOMS: atom_id res chain seq x y z
N SER A 1 22.25 -7.95 26.97
CA SER A 1 22.71 -9.34 26.75
C SER A 1 23.42 -9.38 25.40
N PRO A 2 24.64 -9.94 25.27
CA PRO A 2 25.48 -9.81 24.07
C PRO A 2 25.07 -10.73 22.89
N PHE A 3 23.87 -11.31 22.90
CA PHE A 3 23.33 -12.13 21.80
C PHE A 3 21.88 -11.77 21.45
N LYS A 4 21.47 -10.50 21.54
CA LYS A 4 20.29 -10.08 20.78
C LYS A 4 20.71 -10.03 19.31
N THR A 5 20.12 -10.88 18.48
CA THR A 5 20.17 -10.73 17.01
C THR A 5 19.89 -9.26 16.70
N ALA A 6 20.86 -8.55 16.15
CA ALA A 6 20.67 -7.14 15.80
C ALA A 6 19.69 -7.09 14.63
N GLN A 7 18.43 -6.76 14.94
CA GLN A 7 17.41 -6.50 13.92
C GLN A 7 17.64 -5.08 13.43
N LEU A 8 17.86 -4.94 12.12
CA LEU A 8 18.02 -3.65 11.47
C LEU A 8 16.79 -3.41 10.61
N THR A 9 16.02 -2.40 10.99
CA THR A 9 14.93 -1.86 10.16
C THR A 9 15.53 -0.74 9.32
N LEU A 10 15.52 -0.92 8.00
CA LEU A 10 15.83 0.14 7.04
C LEU A 10 14.51 0.62 6.45
N ASP A 11 14.20 1.89 6.66
CA ASP A 11 13.04 2.54 6.06
C ASP A 11 13.51 3.54 5.01
N LEU A 12 12.94 3.44 3.81
CA LEU A 12 13.14 4.44 2.77
C LEU A 12 11.96 5.40 2.87
N ASP A 13 12.24 6.62 3.31
CA ASP A 13 11.23 7.66 3.39
C ASP A 13 10.96 8.16 1.96
N LEU A 14 10.08 7.46 1.25
CA LEU A 14 9.64 7.83 -0.09
C LEU A 14 9.07 9.25 -0.11
N ALA A 15 8.50 9.70 1.01
CA ALA A 15 7.90 11.01 1.10
C ALA A 15 8.98 12.11 1.08
N ALA A 16 10.05 11.96 1.86
CA ALA A 16 11.20 12.84 1.84
C ALA A 16 12.07 12.67 0.60
N SER A 17 11.96 11.52 -0.08
CA SER A 17 12.80 11.18 -1.23
C SER A 17 12.34 11.73 -2.58
N ASN A 18 11.17 12.37 -2.67
CA ASN A 18 10.60 12.81 -3.94
C ASN A 18 10.19 14.29 -3.89
N THR A 19 10.62 15.05 -4.89
CA THR A 19 10.22 16.44 -5.13
C THR A 19 9.46 16.52 -6.45
N ILE A 20 8.22 17.03 -6.41
CA ILE A 20 7.42 17.24 -7.63
C ILE A 20 7.83 18.60 -8.22
N GLU A 21 8.52 18.58 -9.36
CA GLU A 21 8.98 19.78 -10.08
C GLU A 21 7.88 20.35 -10.98
N SER A 22 7.03 19.49 -11.54
CA SER A 22 5.90 19.89 -12.38
C SER A 22 4.79 18.85 -12.36
N PHE A 23 3.57 19.29 -12.66
CA PHE A 23 2.38 18.44 -12.84
C PHE A 23 2.04 18.24 -14.32
N GLU A 24 2.45 19.17 -15.19
CA GLU A 24 2.17 19.14 -16.63
C GLU A 24 3.38 19.69 -17.41
N PRO A 25 4.20 18.83 -18.04
CA PRO A 25 4.24 17.38 -17.86
C PRO A 25 4.62 17.03 -16.41
N PRO A 26 4.20 15.86 -15.88
CA PRO A 26 4.59 15.43 -14.56
C PRO A 26 6.11 15.19 -14.51
N LEU A 27 6.82 15.96 -13.68
CA LEU A 27 8.26 15.85 -13.46
C LEU A 27 8.52 15.68 -11.97
N VAL A 28 9.30 14.67 -11.60
CA VAL A 28 9.66 14.36 -10.22
C VAL A 28 11.17 14.14 -10.14
N THR A 29 11.81 14.83 -9.20
CA THR A 29 13.20 14.60 -8.80
C THR A 29 13.22 13.64 -7.62
N VAL A 30 14.08 12.61 -7.66
CA VAL A 30 14.19 11.60 -6.61
C VAL A 30 15.56 11.71 -5.91
N GLU A 31 15.55 11.98 -4.61
CA GLU A 31 16.73 12.07 -3.75
C GLU A 31 16.53 11.13 -2.54
N PRO A 32 17.00 9.87 -2.59
CA PRO A 32 16.73 8.87 -1.56
C PRO A 32 17.11 9.32 -0.13
N PHE A 33 16.12 9.32 0.76
CA PHE A 33 16.29 9.56 2.20
C PHE A 33 16.01 8.26 2.97
N MET A 34 17.00 7.76 3.69
CA MET A 34 16.92 6.49 4.41
C MET A 34 17.08 6.69 5.91
N VAL A 35 16.22 6.05 6.69
CA VAL A 35 16.29 6.01 8.16
C VAL A 35 16.55 4.57 8.59
N GLY A 36 17.51 4.38 9.50
CA GLY A 36 17.80 3.08 10.13
C GLY A 36 17.39 3.06 11.58
N SER A 37 16.69 2.02 12.01
CA SER A 37 16.35 1.74 13.42
C SER A 37 16.75 0.32 13.80
N THR A 38 17.02 0.08 15.09
CA THR A 38 17.27 -1.26 15.64
C THR A 38 16.04 -1.89 16.30
N GLU A 39 14.89 -1.24 16.19
CA GLU A 39 13.63 -1.72 16.74
C GLU A 39 12.76 -2.29 15.62
N LEU A 40 12.08 -3.40 15.92
CA LEU A 40 11.03 -3.94 15.07
C LEU A 40 9.79 -3.08 15.20
N ASP A 41 9.18 -2.75 14.07
CA ASP A 41 7.91 -2.07 14.02
C ASP A 41 6.80 -3.07 14.41
N ILE A 42 6.30 -2.97 15.65
CA ILE A 42 5.28 -3.88 16.19
C ILE A 42 3.93 -3.73 15.49
N ASP A 43 3.67 -2.58 14.87
CA ASP A 43 2.39 -2.26 14.25
C ASP A 43 2.31 -2.74 12.79
N ARG A 44 3.37 -3.41 12.30
CA ARG A 44 3.44 -3.93 10.94
C ARG A 44 3.57 -5.44 10.94
N GLU A 45 2.85 -6.05 10.01
CA GLU A 45 3.13 -7.43 9.62
C GLU A 45 4.54 -7.52 9.03
N HIS A 46 5.32 -8.46 9.55
CA HIS A 46 6.63 -8.83 9.07
C HIS A 46 6.54 -10.03 8.15
N ARG A 47 7.54 -10.15 7.29
CA ARG A 47 7.65 -11.24 6.33
C ARG A 47 9.02 -11.89 6.47
N LEU A 48 9.03 -13.13 6.92
CA LEU A 48 10.19 -14.00 6.96
C LEU A 48 10.25 -14.83 5.69
N ARG A 49 11.45 -15.00 5.13
CA ARG A 49 11.68 -15.75 3.88
C ARG A 49 12.91 -16.62 4.04
N GLY A 50 12.82 -17.85 3.57
CA GLY A 50 13.93 -18.78 3.67
C GLY A 50 13.60 -20.20 3.20
N LEU A 51 14.29 -21.16 3.79
CA LEU A 51 14.13 -22.59 3.56
C LEU A 51 13.80 -23.28 4.89
N LEU A 52 12.89 -24.25 4.86
CA LEU A 52 12.52 -25.07 6.00
C LEU A 52 13.74 -25.85 6.51
N GLU A 53 13.97 -25.83 7.83
CA GLU A 53 14.98 -26.65 8.49
C GLU A 53 14.34 -27.77 9.30
N SER A 54 13.44 -27.43 10.22
CA SER A 54 12.70 -28.41 11.03
C SER A 54 11.36 -27.86 11.51
N VAL A 55 10.48 -28.78 11.90
CA VAL A 55 9.21 -28.48 12.57
C VAL A 55 9.15 -29.28 13.88
N ASP A 56 8.84 -28.61 14.98
CA ASP A 56 8.57 -29.23 16.27
C ASP A 56 7.08 -29.13 16.61
N LEU A 57 6.38 -30.25 16.45
CA LEU A 57 4.94 -30.38 16.74
C LEU A 57 4.62 -30.29 18.24
N ALA A 58 5.58 -30.53 19.13
CA ALA A 58 5.34 -30.49 20.57
C ALA A 58 5.37 -29.05 21.11
N THR A 59 6.16 -28.18 20.47
CA THR A 59 6.31 -26.78 20.86
C THR A 59 5.69 -25.79 19.89
N ASN A 60 5.07 -26.28 18.80
CA ASN A 60 4.52 -25.48 17.71
C ASN A 60 5.54 -24.47 17.17
N THR A 61 6.76 -24.96 16.89
CA THR A 61 7.88 -24.13 16.43
C THR A 61 8.34 -24.60 15.06
N ILE A 62 8.65 -23.64 14.19
CA ILE A 62 9.25 -23.91 12.89
C ILE A 62 10.62 -23.22 12.83
N ASP A 63 11.64 -23.98 12.46
CA ASP A 63 12.99 -23.48 12.22
C ASP A 63 13.22 -23.29 10.72
N MET A 64 13.83 -22.17 10.35
CA MET A 64 14.12 -21.83 8.96
C MET A 64 15.48 -21.18 8.76
N LYS A 65 16.09 -21.47 7.61
CA LYS A 65 17.29 -20.81 7.12
C LYS A 65 16.90 -19.56 6.34
N LEU A 66 17.22 -18.38 6.85
CA LEU A 66 16.86 -17.09 6.26
C LEU A 66 17.55 -16.87 4.92
N ILE A 67 16.79 -16.30 3.97
CA ILE A 67 17.29 -15.81 2.69
C ILE A 67 16.88 -14.34 2.53
N PRO A 68 17.83 -13.39 2.53
CA PRO A 68 17.52 -11.97 2.50
C PRO A 68 17.17 -11.50 1.09
N MET A 69 16.32 -10.47 1.03
CA MET A 69 16.01 -9.71 -0.18
C MET A 69 15.53 -10.58 -1.36
N ARG A 70 16.15 -10.42 -2.53
CA ARG A 70 15.82 -11.16 -3.77
C ARG A 70 16.70 -12.39 -4.01
N LEU A 71 17.54 -12.76 -3.04
CA LEU A 71 18.31 -13.99 -3.15
C LEU A 71 17.35 -15.19 -3.13
N ARG A 72 17.70 -16.24 -3.86
CA ARG A 72 16.92 -17.49 -3.92
C ARG A 72 17.66 -18.68 -3.31
N ARG A 73 18.95 -18.53 -3.01
CA ARG A 73 19.84 -19.60 -2.53
C ARG A 73 20.88 -19.05 -1.55
N GLY A 74 21.43 -19.92 -0.71
CA GLY A 74 22.46 -19.60 0.28
C GLY A 74 21.93 -19.66 1.71
N THR A 75 22.85 -19.61 2.68
CA THR A 75 22.54 -19.65 4.11
C THR A 75 23.00 -18.34 4.74
N PHE A 76 22.07 -17.55 5.30
CA PHE A 76 22.35 -16.21 5.82
C PHE A 76 22.04 -16.05 7.30
N GLY A 77 21.62 -17.14 7.95
CA GLY A 77 21.27 -17.21 9.35
C GLY A 77 20.07 -18.11 9.57
N ASP A 78 19.84 -18.45 10.83
CA ASP A 78 18.73 -19.30 11.24
C ASP A 78 17.74 -18.46 12.04
N PHE A 79 16.46 -18.76 11.89
CA PHE A 79 15.38 -18.08 12.58
C PHE A 79 14.32 -19.09 12.96
N ASN A 80 13.78 -18.97 14.16
CA ASN A 80 12.68 -19.78 14.62
C ASN A 80 11.46 -18.90 14.92
N PHE A 81 10.27 -19.41 14.62
CA PHE A 81 9.02 -18.73 14.90
C PHE A 81 7.96 -19.72 15.37
N HIS A 82 6.97 -19.20 16.10
CA HIS A 82 5.86 -19.98 16.63
C HIS A 82 4.63 -19.89 15.73
N VAL A 83 3.77 -20.89 15.85
CA VAL A 83 2.45 -20.97 15.23
C VAL A 83 1.42 -21.32 16.30
N ASP A 84 0.16 -21.03 16.03
CA ASP A 84 -0.97 -21.27 16.92
C ASP A 84 -2.18 -21.83 16.17
N ASP A 85 -3.30 -21.97 16.88
CA ASP A 85 -4.55 -22.50 16.34
C ASP A 85 -5.21 -21.58 15.31
N ASN A 86 -4.75 -20.33 15.17
CA ASN A 86 -5.24 -19.36 14.19
C ASN A 86 -4.33 -19.27 12.95
N THR A 87 -3.17 -19.94 12.98
CA THR A 87 -2.21 -19.90 11.88
C THR A 87 -2.78 -20.61 10.65
N LEU A 88 -2.77 -19.93 9.51
CA LEU A 88 -3.17 -20.49 8.23
C LEU A 88 -1.95 -21.00 7.46
N TYR A 89 -2.12 -22.08 6.72
CA TYR A 89 -1.06 -22.67 5.92
C TYR A 89 -1.49 -22.73 4.46
N GLU A 90 -0.54 -22.53 3.55
CA GLU A 90 -0.70 -22.87 2.15
C GLU A 90 0.52 -23.67 1.70
N ILE A 91 0.32 -24.97 1.46
CA ILE A 91 1.39 -25.91 1.14
C ILE A 91 1.09 -26.49 -0.24
N ASP A 92 2.00 -26.26 -1.19
CA ASP A 92 1.88 -26.72 -2.56
C ASP A 92 0.54 -26.38 -3.25
N GLY A 93 0.03 -25.17 -2.98
CA GLY A 93 -1.23 -24.66 -3.53
C GLY A 93 -2.49 -25.10 -2.79
N VAL A 94 -2.38 -25.84 -1.69
CA VAL A 94 -3.53 -26.26 -0.88
C VAL A 94 -3.54 -25.50 0.45
N GLU A 95 -4.68 -24.91 0.79
CA GLU A 95 -4.86 -24.18 2.04
C GLU A 95 -5.29 -25.11 3.19
N TYR A 96 -4.68 -24.94 4.36
CA TYR A 96 -4.95 -25.74 5.56
C TYR A 96 -5.06 -24.86 6.81
N THR A 97 -5.73 -25.36 7.83
CA THR A 97 -5.80 -24.74 9.17
C THR A 97 -4.82 -25.40 10.14
N SER A 98 -4.21 -24.58 10.99
CA SER A 98 -3.56 -24.94 12.26
C SER A 98 -2.86 -26.32 12.30
N GLU A 99 -3.47 -27.31 12.96
CA GLU A 99 -2.86 -28.60 13.30
C GLU A 99 -2.54 -29.46 12.05
N GLU A 100 -3.45 -29.45 11.07
CA GLU A 100 -3.26 -30.20 9.83
C GLU A 100 -2.12 -29.58 9.01
N GLY A 101 -2.11 -28.25 8.90
CA GLY A 101 -1.07 -27.52 8.18
C GLY A 101 0.32 -27.72 8.79
N LEU A 102 0.44 -27.67 10.12
CA LEU A 102 1.70 -27.91 10.81
C LEU A 102 2.20 -29.35 10.65
N SER A 103 1.29 -30.33 10.74
CA SER A 103 1.61 -31.74 10.55
C SER A 103 2.11 -32.01 9.12
N LEU A 104 1.43 -31.48 8.10
CA LEU A 104 1.85 -31.60 6.71
C LEU A 104 3.18 -30.88 6.44
N LEU A 105 3.42 -29.73 7.08
CA LEU A 105 4.69 -29.03 6.96
C LEU A 105 5.85 -29.85 7.55
N ALA A 106 5.61 -30.60 8.64
CA ALA A 106 6.62 -31.48 9.23
C ALA A 106 6.99 -32.68 8.33
N GLU A 107 6.15 -33.02 7.35
CA GLU A 107 6.42 -34.05 6.35
C GLU A 107 7.23 -33.53 5.15
N GLN A 108 7.31 -32.20 4.97
CA GLN A 108 8.08 -31.58 3.90
C GLN A 108 9.59 -31.80 4.09
N ALA A 109 10.32 -31.88 2.98
CA ALA A 109 11.76 -32.09 3.02
C ALA A 109 12.50 -30.85 3.60
N GLU A 110 13.60 -31.08 4.30
CA GLU A 110 14.55 -30.00 4.63
C GLU A 110 14.96 -29.28 3.34
N GLY A 111 15.00 -27.95 3.38
CA GLY A 111 15.30 -27.12 2.23
C GLY A 111 14.09 -26.68 1.42
N THR A 112 12.87 -27.10 1.79
CA THR A 112 11.63 -26.65 1.14
C THR A 112 11.48 -25.13 1.27
N PRO A 113 11.21 -24.38 0.17
CA PRO A 113 10.96 -22.94 0.25
C PRO A 113 9.87 -22.61 1.26
N LEU A 114 10.09 -21.56 2.07
CA LEU A 114 9.20 -21.16 3.16
C LEU A 114 9.07 -19.63 3.26
N ILE A 115 7.84 -19.16 3.45
CA ILE A 115 7.52 -17.79 3.89
C ILE A 115 6.66 -17.87 5.13
N ALA A 116 6.94 -17.05 6.13
CA ALA A 116 6.02 -16.78 7.22
C ALA A 116 5.66 -15.29 7.26
N PHE A 117 4.38 -15.00 7.42
CA PHE A 117 3.85 -13.69 7.75
C PHE A 117 3.43 -13.68 9.20
N GLY A 118 3.66 -12.57 9.91
CA GLY A 118 3.33 -12.47 11.32
C GLY A 118 4.03 -11.29 11.98
N GLY A 119 4.23 -11.36 13.29
CA GLY A 119 4.87 -10.28 14.02
C GLY A 119 5.31 -10.70 15.43
N PRO A 120 5.91 -9.79 16.19
CA PRO A 120 6.24 -10.04 17.59
C PRO A 120 4.95 -10.32 18.38
N SER A 121 4.98 -11.36 19.22
CA SER A 121 3.87 -11.67 20.13
C SER A 121 3.84 -10.68 21.29
N GLU A 122 2.64 -10.23 21.68
CA GLU A 122 2.41 -9.45 22.89
C GLU A 122 2.43 -10.34 24.17
N GLU A 123 2.31 -11.66 24.01
CA GLU A 123 2.25 -12.62 25.10
C GLU A 123 3.53 -13.47 25.22
N GLY A 124 4.30 -13.25 26.30
CA GLY A 124 5.34 -14.17 26.78
C GLY A 124 6.75 -14.07 26.15
N GLU A 125 7.55 -15.13 26.31
CA GLU A 125 8.91 -15.25 25.75
C GLU A 125 8.93 -15.55 24.23
N GLN A 126 7.75 -15.72 23.61
CA GLN A 126 7.58 -16.01 22.20
C GLN A 126 7.92 -14.76 21.37
N ARG A 127 9.00 -14.83 20.59
CA ARG A 127 9.53 -13.63 19.90
C ARG A 127 8.84 -13.29 18.59
N TYR A 128 8.13 -14.26 17.99
CA TYR A 128 7.45 -14.11 16.71
C TYR A 128 6.33 -15.16 16.58
N LEU A 129 5.12 -14.71 16.28
CA LEU A 129 3.96 -15.54 16.00
C LEU A 129 3.57 -15.36 14.53
N ALA A 130 3.52 -16.46 13.78
CA ALA A 130 3.07 -16.44 12.39
C ALA A 130 1.54 -16.46 12.31
N THR A 131 0.97 -15.62 11.45
CA THR A 131 -0.45 -15.63 11.09
C THR A 131 -0.69 -16.47 9.84
N GLN A 132 0.30 -16.55 8.96
CA GLN A 132 0.25 -17.34 7.74
C GLN A 132 1.61 -17.93 7.38
N VAL A 133 1.64 -19.19 6.96
CA VAL A 133 2.82 -19.90 6.47
C VAL A 133 2.59 -20.40 5.05
N LEU A 134 3.52 -20.13 4.14
CA LEU A 134 3.53 -20.65 2.77
C LEU A 134 4.72 -21.58 2.59
N ALA A 135 4.51 -22.76 2.01
CA ALA A 135 5.57 -23.73 1.77
C ALA A 135 5.51 -24.34 0.36
N GLY A 136 6.67 -24.78 -0.13
CA GLY A 136 6.80 -25.50 -1.39
C GLY A 136 6.40 -24.63 -2.60
N ASN A 137 5.53 -25.14 -3.46
CA ASN A 137 5.09 -24.44 -4.68
C ASN A 137 4.22 -23.21 -4.40
N SER A 138 3.71 -23.05 -3.18
CA SER A 138 3.00 -21.82 -2.75
C SER A 138 3.95 -20.61 -2.62
N VAL A 139 5.26 -20.84 -2.67
CA VAL A 139 6.27 -19.81 -2.41
C VAL A 139 6.72 -19.15 -3.73
N PRO A 140 6.61 -17.80 -3.89
CA PRO A 140 6.86 -17.08 -5.16
C PRO A 140 8.33 -16.98 -5.61
N TRP A 141 9.01 -18.13 -5.76
CA TRP A 141 10.31 -18.32 -6.42
C TRP A 141 10.71 -19.81 -6.47
N ALA A 142 9.78 -20.72 -6.16
CA ALA A 142 9.96 -22.16 -6.23
C ALA A 142 9.98 -22.62 -7.70
N GLU A 143 11.03 -22.24 -8.42
CA GLU A 143 11.31 -22.61 -9.82
C GLU A 143 10.33 -22.10 -10.90
N GLN A 144 9.31 -21.34 -10.52
CA GLN A 144 8.35 -20.72 -11.43
C GLN A 144 8.59 -19.23 -11.61
N ASP A 145 8.13 -18.68 -12.73
CA ASP A 145 8.03 -17.24 -12.93
C ASP A 145 6.87 -16.71 -12.08
N VAL A 146 6.96 -15.43 -11.70
CA VAL A 146 5.94 -14.79 -10.85
C VAL A 146 5.35 -13.59 -11.58
N LEU A 147 4.03 -13.55 -11.71
CA LEU A 147 3.27 -12.39 -12.16
C LEU A 147 2.51 -11.77 -10.99
N LYS A 148 2.65 -10.46 -10.80
CA LYS A 148 1.86 -9.68 -9.82
C LYS A 148 1.15 -8.56 -10.56
N GLY A 149 -0.12 -8.34 -10.25
CA GLY A 149 -0.87 -7.24 -10.85
C GLY A 149 -2.33 -7.23 -10.42
N ILE A 150 -3.14 -6.49 -11.17
CA ILE A 150 -4.58 -6.35 -10.95
C ILE A 150 -5.30 -6.75 -12.24
N ILE A 151 -6.36 -7.54 -12.11
CA ILE A 151 -7.24 -7.90 -13.22
C ILE A 151 -8.00 -6.65 -13.66
N THR A 152 -7.83 -6.27 -14.92
CA THR A 152 -8.47 -5.07 -15.52
C THR A 152 -9.56 -5.41 -16.52
N ALA A 153 -9.45 -6.56 -17.18
CA ALA A 153 -10.48 -7.09 -18.06
C ALA A 153 -10.39 -8.62 -18.05
N ARG A 154 -11.49 -9.28 -18.42
CA ARG A 154 -11.52 -10.73 -18.57
C ARG A 154 -12.43 -11.13 -19.71
N SER A 155 -11.96 -12.10 -20.50
CA SER A 155 -12.74 -12.79 -21.51
C SER A 155 -12.51 -14.29 -21.34
N ASP A 156 -13.50 -14.99 -20.80
CA ASP A 156 -13.44 -16.41 -20.48
C ASP A 156 -12.24 -16.78 -19.58
N SER A 157 -11.25 -17.47 -20.16
CA SER A 157 -10.02 -17.93 -19.51
C SER A 157 -8.82 -17.00 -19.75
N SER A 158 -9.00 -15.94 -20.53
CA SER A 158 -7.98 -14.94 -20.83
C SER A 158 -8.21 -13.71 -19.98
N ILE A 159 -7.23 -13.39 -19.13
CA ILE A 159 -7.34 -12.33 -18.12
C ILE A 159 -6.30 -11.25 -18.41
N SER A 160 -6.72 -10.01 -18.62
CA SER A 160 -5.80 -8.87 -18.80
C SER A 160 -5.34 -8.32 -17.46
N ILE A 161 -4.03 -8.33 -17.24
CA ILE A 161 -3.38 -7.85 -16.02
C ILE A 161 -2.61 -6.57 -16.32
N GLN A 162 -2.93 -5.47 -15.62
CA GLN A 162 -2.17 -4.23 -15.70
C GLN A 162 -1.30 -3.99 -14.45
N GLY A 163 -0.27 -3.16 -14.64
CA GLY A 163 0.74 -2.91 -13.60
C GLY A 163 1.52 -4.17 -13.28
N ALA A 164 1.74 -5.01 -14.29
CA ALA A 164 2.31 -6.33 -14.19
C ALA A 164 3.79 -6.25 -13.82
N VAL A 165 4.17 -6.93 -12.74
CA VAL A 165 5.56 -7.21 -12.42
C VAL A 165 5.80 -8.67 -12.68
N VAL A 166 6.69 -8.95 -13.64
CA VAL A 166 7.12 -10.30 -13.98
C VAL A 166 8.51 -10.52 -13.41
N GLU A 167 8.66 -11.52 -12.53
CA GLU A 167 9.95 -11.96 -12.02
C GLU A 167 10.29 -13.30 -12.66
N THR A 168 11.21 -13.31 -13.63
CA THR A 168 11.58 -14.56 -14.30
C THR A 168 12.67 -15.31 -13.55
N GLY A 169 12.97 -16.54 -13.98
CA GLY A 169 14.08 -17.35 -13.48
C GLY A 169 15.46 -16.64 -13.44
N ASP A 170 15.66 -15.60 -14.25
CA ASP A 170 16.90 -14.82 -14.35
C ASP A 170 17.14 -13.81 -13.20
N GLN A 171 16.21 -13.73 -12.24
CA GLN A 171 16.25 -12.84 -11.07
C GLN A 171 16.09 -11.35 -11.39
N ALA A 172 15.70 -10.99 -12.62
CA ALA A 172 15.26 -9.65 -12.96
C ALA A 172 13.75 -9.49 -12.77
N ALA A 173 13.34 -8.31 -12.34
CA ALA A 173 11.94 -7.91 -12.29
C ALA A 173 11.67 -6.98 -13.48
N HIS A 174 10.75 -7.37 -14.35
CA HIS A 174 10.32 -6.60 -15.50
C HIS A 174 8.97 -5.95 -15.22
N PHE A 175 8.89 -4.64 -15.41
CA PHE A 175 7.62 -3.92 -15.37
C PHE A 175 7.02 -3.94 -16.77
N GLN A 176 5.85 -4.57 -16.87
CA GLN A 176 5.06 -4.61 -18.10
C GLN A 176 3.78 -3.81 -17.86
N THR A 177 3.36 -3.05 -18.88
CA THR A 177 2.13 -2.26 -18.79
C THR A 177 0.91 -3.18 -18.73
N GLU A 178 0.89 -4.21 -19.59
CA GLU A 178 -0.17 -5.20 -19.71
C GLU A 178 0.42 -6.59 -20.00
N VAL A 179 -0.14 -7.62 -19.36
CA VAL A 179 0.19 -9.05 -19.56
C VAL A 179 -1.12 -9.83 -19.62
N THR A 180 -1.22 -10.78 -20.55
CA THR A 180 -2.36 -11.70 -20.62
C THR A 180 -2.07 -12.94 -19.78
N LEU A 181 -2.88 -13.19 -18.76
CA LEU A 181 -2.83 -14.39 -17.94
C LEU A 181 -3.80 -15.44 -18.49
N ALA A 182 -3.27 -16.62 -18.83
CA ALA A 182 -4.05 -17.79 -19.21
C ALA A 182 -4.30 -18.69 -17.99
N VAL A 183 -5.56 -19.04 -17.76
CA VAL A 183 -5.98 -19.97 -16.70
C VAL A 183 -6.90 -21.06 -17.25
N THR A 184 -6.86 -22.24 -16.64
CA THR A 184 -7.71 -23.39 -16.98
C THR A 184 -8.42 -23.92 -15.74
N GLU A 185 -9.30 -24.91 -15.90
CA GLU A 185 -9.94 -25.60 -14.78
C GLU A 185 -8.94 -26.29 -13.85
N ASP A 186 -7.72 -26.58 -14.33
CA ASP A 186 -6.62 -27.17 -13.55
C ASP A 186 -5.80 -26.12 -12.79
N THR A 187 -5.99 -24.82 -13.07
CA THR A 187 -5.32 -23.74 -12.35
C THR A 187 -5.81 -23.71 -10.90
N VAL A 188 -4.89 -23.88 -9.97
CA VAL A 188 -5.19 -23.80 -8.54
C VAL A 188 -5.33 -22.34 -8.13
N VAL A 189 -6.41 -22.01 -7.40
CA VAL A 189 -6.67 -20.66 -6.90
C VAL A 189 -6.79 -20.69 -5.38
N THR A 190 -6.19 -19.71 -4.71
CA THR A 190 -6.18 -19.57 -3.24
C THR A 190 -6.38 -18.11 -2.81
N GLY A 191 -6.50 -17.84 -1.51
CA GLY A 191 -6.49 -16.48 -0.96
C GLY A 191 -7.83 -15.75 -1.05
N TYR A 192 -8.95 -16.47 -1.15
CA TYR A 192 -10.31 -15.94 -1.06
C TYR A 192 -10.92 -16.24 0.31
N ARG A 193 -11.62 -17.38 0.41
CA ARG A 193 -12.04 -18.07 1.63
C ARG A 193 -11.45 -19.47 1.55
N LEU A 194 -11.06 -20.01 2.70
CA LEU A 194 -10.32 -21.27 2.79
C LEU A 194 -11.02 -22.38 2.00
N GLY A 195 -10.39 -22.84 0.92
CA GLY A 195 -10.89 -23.93 0.09
C GLY A 195 -12.08 -23.63 -0.83
N ASP A 196 -12.57 -22.38 -0.88
CA ASP A 196 -13.71 -21.97 -1.70
C ASP A 196 -13.28 -21.28 -3.03
N ALA A 197 -11.99 -21.11 -3.24
CA ALA A 197 -11.46 -20.36 -4.37
C ALA A 197 -11.41 -21.20 -5.67
N SER A 198 -11.78 -20.59 -6.78
CA SER A 198 -11.74 -21.15 -8.12
C SER A 198 -11.42 -20.07 -9.15
N ILE A 199 -11.19 -20.47 -10.40
CA ILE A 199 -11.00 -19.51 -11.49
C ILE A 199 -12.19 -18.57 -11.69
N ALA A 200 -13.40 -18.92 -11.23
CA ALA A 200 -14.56 -18.03 -11.29
C ALA A 200 -14.37 -16.80 -10.38
N ASN A 201 -13.63 -16.91 -9.28
CA ASN A 201 -13.38 -15.81 -8.36
C ASN A 201 -12.35 -14.79 -8.90
N LEU A 202 -11.67 -15.11 -10.00
CA LEU A 202 -10.73 -14.20 -10.67
C LEU A 202 -11.49 -13.16 -11.52
N SER A 203 -12.11 -12.19 -10.86
CA SER A 203 -12.92 -11.15 -11.53
C SER A 203 -12.20 -9.80 -11.65
N VAL A 204 -12.81 -8.88 -12.37
CA VAL A 204 -12.29 -7.53 -12.62
C VAL A 204 -12.08 -6.79 -11.30
N GLY A 205 -10.94 -6.12 -11.14
CA GLY A 205 -10.55 -5.45 -9.89
C GLY A 205 -9.72 -6.31 -8.93
N GLN A 206 -9.66 -7.63 -9.13
CA GLN A 206 -8.95 -8.54 -8.23
C GLN A 206 -7.42 -8.38 -8.34
N ARG A 207 -6.75 -8.15 -7.22
CA ARG A 207 -5.29 -8.19 -7.11
C ARG A 207 -4.80 -9.62 -6.97
N ILE A 208 -3.80 -10.00 -7.75
CA ILE A 208 -3.32 -11.39 -7.80
C ILE A 208 -1.80 -11.49 -7.70
N LEU A 209 -1.35 -12.68 -7.34
CA LEU A 209 -0.02 -13.20 -7.58
C LEU A 209 -0.17 -14.55 -8.28
N ALA A 210 0.30 -14.67 -9.51
CA ALA A 210 0.29 -15.90 -10.30
C ALA A 210 1.69 -16.51 -10.39
N LEU A 211 1.76 -17.83 -10.41
CA LEU A 211 2.96 -18.63 -10.60
C LEU A 211 2.77 -19.50 -11.84
N GLY A 212 3.76 -19.53 -12.72
CA GLY A 212 3.62 -20.15 -14.03
C GLY A 212 4.85 -19.91 -14.91
N GLU A 213 4.63 -19.88 -16.22
CA GLU A 213 5.66 -19.65 -17.23
C GLU A 213 5.34 -18.36 -18.01
N PHE A 214 6.31 -17.45 -18.10
CA PHE A 214 6.15 -16.21 -18.85
C PHE A 214 6.76 -16.33 -20.25
N ASN A 215 5.94 -16.04 -21.27
CA ASN A 215 6.38 -15.91 -22.64
C ASN A 215 6.56 -14.44 -23.03
N ALA A 216 7.82 -14.02 -23.15
CA ALA A 216 8.19 -12.65 -23.47
C ALA A 216 7.88 -12.25 -24.93
N ASP A 217 7.70 -13.21 -25.86
CA ASP A 217 7.46 -12.90 -27.28
C ASP A 217 6.04 -12.36 -27.52
N ASN A 218 5.09 -12.77 -26.68
CA ASN A 218 3.68 -12.39 -26.78
C ASN A 218 3.10 -11.75 -25.50
N ASN A 219 3.91 -11.52 -24.47
CA ASN A 219 3.49 -11.02 -23.16
C ASN A 219 2.38 -11.85 -22.51
N GLU A 220 2.45 -13.16 -22.68
CA GLU A 220 1.51 -14.11 -22.08
C GLU A 220 2.13 -14.79 -20.86
N PHE A 221 1.33 -15.00 -19.84
CA PHE A 221 1.70 -15.74 -18.65
C PHE A 221 0.78 -16.95 -18.52
N ASP A 222 1.34 -18.14 -18.63
CA ASP A 222 0.58 -19.39 -18.54
C ASP A 222 0.59 -19.92 -17.11
N SER A 223 -0.60 -19.96 -16.49
CA SER A 223 -0.83 -20.54 -15.17
C SER A 223 -1.72 -21.79 -15.21
N SER A 224 -1.85 -22.44 -16.38
CA SER A 224 -2.72 -23.61 -16.59
C SER A 224 -2.33 -24.83 -15.75
N GLN A 225 -1.06 -24.95 -15.37
CA GLN A 225 -0.54 -25.93 -14.39
C GLN A 225 0.09 -25.23 -13.18
N GLY A 226 -0.25 -23.95 -13.04
CA GLY A 226 0.30 -23.03 -12.07
C GLY A 226 -0.67 -22.76 -10.93
N HIS A 227 -0.42 -21.65 -10.26
CA HIS A 227 -1.13 -21.27 -9.06
C HIS A 227 -1.39 -19.77 -9.04
N VAL A 228 -2.63 -19.37 -8.76
CA VAL A 228 -3.04 -17.96 -8.66
C VAL A 228 -3.56 -17.67 -7.26
N ARG A 229 -2.81 -16.86 -6.50
CA ARG A 229 -3.25 -16.36 -5.19
C ARG A 229 -3.95 -15.02 -5.33
N MET A 230 -5.20 -14.98 -4.90
CA MET A 230 -5.95 -13.74 -4.69
C MET A 230 -5.42 -12.98 -3.48
N LYS A 231 -5.49 -11.65 -3.56
CA LYS A 231 -5.11 -10.75 -2.48
C LYS A 231 -6.30 -9.90 -2.09
N LEU A 232 -6.38 -9.54 -0.82
CA LEU A 232 -7.36 -8.58 -0.35
C LEU A 232 -7.29 -7.29 -1.18
N ASN A 233 -8.46 -6.84 -1.62
CA ASN A 233 -8.63 -5.64 -2.42
C ASN A 233 -9.12 -4.49 -1.56
N ALA A 234 -8.89 -3.27 -2.04
CA ALA A 234 -9.49 -2.07 -1.47
C ALA A 234 -10.13 -1.26 -2.58
N ILE A 235 -11.41 -0.94 -2.45
CA ILE A 235 -12.15 -0.04 -3.33
C ILE A 235 -12.47 1.24 -2.57
N VAL A 236 -12.57 2.36 -3.30
CA VAL A 236 -12.88 3.67 -2.74
C VAL A 236 -13.86 4.38 -3.66
N GLY A 237 -14.96 4.88 -3.10
CA GLY A 237 -16.02 5.56 -3.82
C GLY A 237 -16.90 6.41 -2.91
N GLU A 238 -17.78 7.17 -3.52
CA GLU A 238 -18.81 7.97 -2.85
C GLU A 238 -20.12 7.16 -2.75
N VAL A 239 -20.84 7.28 -1.65
CA VAL A 239 -22.08 6.54 -1.42
C VAL A 239 -23.19 7.15 -2.26
N VAL A 240 -23.68 6.37 -3.23
CA VAL A 240 -24.84 6.72 -4.05
C VAL A 240 -26.13 6.31 -3.34
N GLN A 241 -26.10 5.17 -2.66
CA GLN A 241 -27.23 4.66 -1.89
C GLN A 241 -26.71 3.89 -0.67
N ALA A 242 -27.31 4.12 0.50
CA ALA A 242 -26.87 3.49 1.75
C ALA A 242 -27.44 2.07 1.97
N SER A 243 -28.61 1.74 1.39
CA SER A 243 -29.22 0.41 1.55
C SER A 243 -30.11 0.02 0.35
N PRO A 244 -29.76 -1.03 -0.42
CA PRO A 244 -28.44 -1.69 -0.46
C PRO A 244 -27.31 -0.68 -0.66
N LEU A 245 -26.12 -1.03 -0.19
CA LEU A 245 -24.97 -0.13 -0.27
C LEU A 245 -24.44 -0.11 -1.71
N GLU A 246 -24.49 1.05 -2.35
CA GLU A 246 -23.99 1.28 -3.70
C GLU A 246 -22.99 2.44 -3.68
N LEU A 247 -21.87 2.27 -4.39
CA LEU A 247 -20.82 3.27 -4.48
C LEU A 247 -20.61 3.74 -5.92
N ASP A 248 -20.35 5.03 -6.10
CA ASP A 248 -19.70 5.58 -7.29
C ASP A 248 -18.18 5.43 -7.11
N LEU A 249 -17.60 4.44 -7.79
CA LEU A 249 -16.21 4.06 -7.64
C LEU A 249 -15.26 5.08 -8.26
N SER A 250 -14.41 5.64 -7.41
CA SER A 250 -13.25 6.42 -7.86
C SER A 250 -12.06 5.53 -8.21
N HIS A 251 -11.78 4.51 -7.38
CA HIS A 251 -10.56 3.71 -7.47
C HIS A 251 -10.73 2.28 -6.97
N ILE A 252 -10.03 1.37 -7.64
CA ILE A 252 -9.80 -0.01 -7.18
C ILE A 252 -8.31 -0.21 -6.98
N ASN A 253 -7.88 -0.64 -5.80
CA ASN A 253 -6.48 -0.90 -5.47
C ASN A 253 -5.53 0.27 -5.80
N LYS A 254 -6.00 1.51 -5.57
CA LYS A 254 -5.31 2.78 -5.90
C LYS A 254 -5.13 3.04 -7.41
N ARG A 255 -5.88 2.36 -8.26
CA ARG A 255 -5.95 2.60 -9.70
C ARG A 255 -7.27 3.28 -10.04
N PRO A 256 -7.27 4.30 -10.92
CA PRO A 256 -8.49 4.97 -11.35
C PRO A 256 -9.39 3.98 -12.10
N ILE A 257 -10.70 4.22 -12.02
CA ILE A 257 -11.72 3.31 -12.54
C ILE A 257 -11.68 3.15 -14.07
N ASP A 258 -11.22 4.17 -14.80
CA ASP A 258 -11.07 4.19 -16.26
C ASP A 258 -10.17 3.08 -16.83
N LEU A 259 -9.38 2.41 -15.98
CA LEU A 259 -8.51 1.31 -16.38
C LEU A 259 -9.23 -0.05 -16.44
N PHE A 260 -10.45 -0.14 -15.91
CA PHE A 260 -11.18 -1.40 -15.75
C PHE A 260 -12.30 -1.53 -16.79
N ASP A 261 -12.38 -2.71 -17.40
CA ASP A 261 -13.48 -3.12 -18.26
C ASP A 261 -14.32 -4.15 -17.50
N PHE A 262 -15.52 -3.74 -17.09
CA PHE A 262 -16.46 -4.57 -16.34
C PHE A 262 -17.31 -5.49 -17.21
N SER A 263 -17.08 -5.53 -18.53
CA SER A 263 -17.86 -6.40 -19.41
C SER A 263 -17.75 -7.89 -19.03
N GLY A 264 -18.88 -8.58 -19.02
CA GLY A 264 -19.00 -9.99 -18.66
C GLY A 264 -18.93 -10.30 -17.17
N THR A 265 -18.87 -9.27 -16.29
CA THR A 265 -18.92 -9.48 -14.84
C THR A 265 -20.30 -9.92 -14.35
N GLY A 266 -21.37 -9.64 -15.11
CA GLY A 266 -22.74 -10.01 -14.80
C GLY A 266 -23.23 -11.29 -15.49
N LEU A 267 -24.40 -11.76 -15.04
CA LEU A 267 -25.10 -12.90 -15.67
C LEU A 267 -25.44 -12.66 -17.14
N ASP A 268 -25.60 -11.40 -17.51
CA ASP A 268 -25.70 -10.90 -18.87
C ASP A 268 -25.15 -9.46 -18.94
N ALA A 269 -24.98 -8.94 -20.15
CA ALA A 269 -24.40 -7.60 -20.37
C ALA A 269 -25.23 -6.44 -19.79
N ALA A 270 -26.50 -6.66 -19.42
CA ALA A 270 -27.31 -5.63 -18.77
C ALA A 270 -27.14 -5.61 -17.25
N ASN A 271 -26.53 -6.66 -16.69
CA ASN A 271 -26.23 -6.80 -15.27
C ASN A 271 -24.72 -6.80 -15.00
N ASP A 272 -23.88 -6.43 -15.98
CA ASP A 272 -22.46 -6.18 -15.75
C ASP A 272 -22.32 -5.07 -14.69
N ALA A 273 -21.29 -5.20 -13.83
CA ALA A 273 -21.01 -4.25 -12.77
C ALA A 273 -20.89 -2.81 -13.33
N SER A 274 -21.59 -1.86 -12.73
CA SER A 274 -21.49 -0.44 -13.09
C SER A 274 -20.59 0.26 -12.08
N PRO A 275 -19.49 0.90 -12.49
CA PRO A 275 -18.66 1.63 -11.54
C PRO A 275 -19.40 2.77 -10.83
N GLU A 276 -20.40 3.38 -11.45
CA GLU A 276 -21.20 4.48 -10.87
C GLU A 276 -22.31 4.00 -9.91
N GLN A 277 -22.61 2.71 -9.89
CA GLN A 277 -23.64 2.07 -9.05
C GLN A 277 -23.12 0.69 -8.60
N TYR A 278 -21.90 0.67 -8.05
CA TYR A 278 -21.21 -0.58 -7.74
C TYR A 278 -21.76 -1.18 -6.45
N GLU A 279 -22.41 -2.34 -6.56
CA GLU A 279 -23.19 -2.92 -5.46
C GLU A 279 -22.29 -3.66 -4.46
N ILE A 280 -22.34 -3.25 -3.20
CA ILE A 280 -21.54 -3.82 -2.11
C ILE A 280 -22.39 -4.77 -1.27
N ASN A 281 -22.03 -6.05 -1.28
CA ASN A 281 -22.54 -7.01 -0.29
C ASN A 281 -21.87 -6.78 1.06
N SER A 282 -22.55 -6.04 1.93
CA SER A 282 -22.11 -5.77 3.30
C SER A 282 -22.36 -6.94 4.26
N SER A 283 -23.14 -7.96 3.86
CA SER A 283 -23.46 -9.12 4.69
C SER A 283 -23.97 -8.72 6.09
N THR A 284 -23.19 -8.99 7.15
CA THR A 284 -23.51 -8.66 8.55
C THR A 284 -22.82 -7.40 9.07
N LEU A 285 -22.10 -6.67 8.22
CA LEU A 285 -21.45 -5.41 8.59
C LEU A 285 -22.52 -4.35 8.87
N ASP A 286 -22.30 -3.57 9.93
CA ASP A 286 -23.20 -2.48 10.29
C ASP A 286 -23.00 -1.30 9.32
N ILE A 287 -24.06 -1.00 8.57
CA ILE A 287 -24.14 0.11 7.61
C ILE A 287 -25.14 1.19 8.06
N SER A 288 -25.66 1.10 9.28
CA SER A 288 -26.74 1.98 9.76
C SER A 288 -26.34 3.45 9.92
N ALA A 289 -25.04 3.72 10.02
CA ALA A 289 -24.47 5.06 10.16
C ALA A 289 -23.94 5.64 8.84
N ILE A 290 -24.11 4.94 7.71
CA ILE A 290 -23.66 5.39 6.40
C ILE A 290 -24.75 6.25 5.76
N GLU A 291 -24.37 7.42 5.29
CA GLU A 291 -25.26 8.36 4.59
C GLU A 291 -24.85 8.51 3.11
N GLU A 292 -25.77 8.99 2.27
CA GLU A 292 -25.48 9.37 0.87
C GLU A 292 -24.43 10.51 0.83
N ASP A 293 -23.68 10.59 -0.26
CA ASP A 293 -22.58 11.55 -0.47
C ASP A 293 -21.36 11.37 0.47
N GLU A 294 -21.36 10.34 1.33
CA GLU A 294 -20.18 9.99 2.13
C GLU A 294 -19.14 9.25 1.30
N TRP A 295 -17.86 9.53 1.54
CA TRP A 295 -16.77 8.74 0.96
C TRP A 295 -16.52 7.50 1.78
N MET A 296 -16.32 6.36 1.13
CA MET A 296 -16.13 5.08 1.80
C MET A 296 -14.92 4.33 1.24
N GLN A 297 -14.20 3.64 2.12
CA GLN A 297 -13.23 2.62 1.74
C GLN A 297 -13.76 1.25 2.15
N VAL A 298 -13.84 0.33 1.19
CA VAL A 298 -14.27 -1.05 1.43
C VAL A 298 -13.13 -1.99 1.12
N ARG A 299 -12.90 -2.98 1.99
CA ARG A 299 -11.94 -4.07 1.75
C ARG A 299 -12.67 -5.39 1.60
N GLY A 300 -12.20 -6.20 0.67
CA GLY A 300 -12.85 -7.47 0.34
C GLY A 300 -12.43 -8.00 -1.02
N TYR A 301 -13.37 -8.64 -1.71
CA TYR A 301 -13.16 -9.29 -3.00
C TYR A 301 -14.27 -8.93 -3.97
N PRO A 302 -13.97 -8.67 -5.26
CA PRO A 302 -14.99 -8.68 -6.29
C PRO A 302 -15.73 -10.02 -6.28
N SER A 303 -17.02 -9.96 -6.61
CA SER A 303 -17.82 -11.16 -6.84
C SER A 303 -17.27 -11.99 -7.99
N SER A 304 -17.66 -13.25 -8.05
CA SER A 304 -17.26 -14.14 -9.13
C SER A 304 -17.60 -13.54 -10.50
N PHE A 305 -16.75 -13.80 -11.49
CA PHE A 305 -16.97 -13.34 -12.84
C PHE A 305 -18.25 -13.96 -13.41
N GLY A 306 -19.13 -13.13 -13.98
CA GLY A 306 -20.44 -13.53 -14.48
C GLY A 306 -21.51 -13.70 -13.39
N SER A 307 -21.36 -13.10 -12.20
CA SER A 307 -22.29 -13.27 -11.08
C SER A 307 -22.94 -11.99 -10.51
N SER A 308 -22.66 -10.80 -11.05
CA SER A 308 -23.40 -9.57 -10.68
C SER A 308 -24.93 -9.77 -10.84
N PRO A 309 -25.77 -9.18 -9.98
CA PRO A 309 -25.74 -7.75 -9.61
C PRO A 309 -24.91 -7.37 -8.38
N SER A 310 -24.66 -8.29 -7.44
CA SER A 310 -23.77 -7.98 -6.32
C SER A 310 -22.32 -8.01 -6.79
N ASP A 311 -21.63 -6.88 -6.76
CA ASP A 311 -20.34 -6.71 -7.43
C ASP A 311 -19.13 -6.97 -6.51
N PHE A 312 -19.30 -6.80 -5.19
CA PHE A 312 -18.21 -6.90 -4.23
C PHE A 312 -18.63 -7.43 -2.86
N ASP A 313 -17.96 -8.47 -2.40
CA ASP A 313 -18.12 -9.04 -1.06
C ASP A 313 -17.23 -8.30 -0.07
N ALA A 314 -17.85 -7.49 0.80
CA ALA A 314 -17.15 -6.72 1.81
C ALA A 314 -16.74 -7.57 3.02
N LEU A 315 -15.49 -7.42 3.45
CA LEU A 315 -14.96 -7.94 4.72
C LEU A 315 -14.84 -6.84 5.78
N SER A 316 -14.57 -5.61 5.35
CA SER A 316 -14.57 -4.45 6.24
C SER A 316 -14.98 -3.20 5.49
N ILE A 317 -15.75 -2.35 6.16
CA ILE A 317 -16.14 -1.03 5.66
C ILE A 317 -15.52 0.01 6.58
N ILE A 318 -14.88 1.02 5.99
CA ILE A 318 -14.19 2.10 6.68
C ILE A 318 -14.82 3.40 6.19
N ASN A 319 -15.50 4.10 7.11
CA ASN A 319 -15.94 5.47 6.89
C ASN A 319 -14.77 6.42 7.29
N PRO A 320 -14.04 7.03 6.34
CA PRO A 320 -13.04 8.04 6.64
C PRO A 320 -13.68 9.25 7.34
N ASP A 321 -13.40 9.39 8.63
CA ASP A 321 -13.76 10.59 9.39
C ASP A 321 -12.94 11.80 8.88
N PHE A 322 -13.61 12.75 8.21
CA PHE A 322 -13.01 14.00 7.74
C PHE A 322 -12.91 15.09 8.82
N SER A 323 -13.47 14.85 10.02
CA SER A 323 -13.28 15.73 11.16
C SER A 323 -11.85 15.63 11.73
N SER A 324 -11.16 14.51 11.48
CA SER A 324 -9.74 14.33 11.77
C SER A 324 -9.15 13.21 10.92
N HIS A 325 -8.51 13.56 9.81
CA HIS A 325 -7.97 12.57 8.87
C HIS A 325 -6.47 12.72 8.64
N PRO A 326 -5.68 11.64 8.66
CA PRO A 326 -4.25 11.75 8.36
C PRO A 326 -4.06 12.25 6.92
N ALA A 327 -3.31 13.32 6.77
CA ALA A 327 -3.19 14.03 5.51
C ALA A 327 -1.75 14.49 5.27
N ARG A 328 -1.44 14.64 3.99
CA ARG A 328 -0.20 15.23 3.52
C ARG A 328 -0.52 16.35 2.56
N MET A 329 0.01 17.53 2.85
CA MET A 329 -0.09 18.70 2.01
C MET A 329 1.24 18.95 1.29
N PHE A 330 1.13 19.36 0.03
CA PHE A 330 2.21 19.92 -0.76
C PHE A 330 1.74 21.25 -1.33
N ALA A 331 2.59 22.28 -1.23
CA ALA A 331 2.39 23.55 -1.89
C ALA A 331 3.71 23.98 -2.55
N LEU A 332 3.63 24.40 -3.81
CA LEU A 332 4.77 24.87 -4.59
C LEU A 332 4.40 26.21 -5.24
N TRP A 333 5.20 27.23 -4.98
CA TRP A 333 5.08 28.54 -5.62
C TRP A 333 6.01 28.59 -6.83
N GLN A 334 5.45 28.84 -8.02
CA GLN A 334 6.21 28.87 -9.29
C GLN A 334 7.33 29.92 -9.27
N SER A 335 7.14 30.99 -8.50
CA SER A 335 8.17 31.95 -8.14
C SER A 335 8.16 32.11 -6.63
N PRO A 336 9.33 32.18 -5.95
CA PRO A 336 9.40 32.32 -4.52
C PRO A 336 8.51 33.46 -4.04
N SER A 337 7.58 33.16 -3.13
CA SER A 337 6.59 34.11 -2.66
C SER A 337 6.93 34.61 -1.26
N THR A 338 7.07 35.93 -1.11
CA THR A 338 7.21 36.58 0.20
C THR A 338 5.88 36.65 0.97
N THR A 339 4.77 36.32 0.31
CA THR A 339 3.42 36.32 0.90
C THR A 339 2.80 34.93 0.94
N GLY A 340 3.51 33.88 0.54
CA GLY A 340 2.98 32.52 0.45
C GLY A 340 2.59 31.91 1.80
N LEU A 341 3.19 32.38 2.88
CA LEU A 341 2.76 32.08 4.24
C LEU A 341 2.99 33.27 5.17
N THR A 342 2.21 33.33 6.24
CA THR A 342 2.39 34.27 7.34
C THR A 342 2.50 33.48 8.64
N ILE A 343 3.41 33.89 9.52
CA ILE A 343 3.59 33.26 10.82
C ILE A 343 2.87 34.11 11.85
N GLU A 344 1.85 33.53 12.48
CA GLU A 344 1.19 34.06 13.65
C GLU A 344 1.70 33.33 14.90
N SER A 345 1.40 33.85 16.09
CA SER A 345 2.08 33.51 17.36
C SER A 345 2.31 32.01 17.64
N SER A 346 1.47 31.12 17.11
CA SER A 346 1.61 29.65 17.24
C SER A 346 1.07 28.90 16.01
N GLU A 347 0.91 29.57 14.87
CA GLU A 347 0.35 28.97 13.66
C GLU A 347 0.96 29.54 12.38
N ILE A 348 0.99 28.72 11.33
CA ILE A 348 1.37 29.16 9.98
C ILE A 348 0.08 29.33 9.19
N VAL A 349 -0.23 30.56 8.80
CA VAL A 349 -1.35 30.88 7.90
C VAL A 349 -0.86 30.77 6.46
N LEU A 350 -1.59 30.02 5.65
CA LEU A 350 -1.22 29.68 4.28
C LEU A 350 -1.93 30.60 3.29
N SER A 351 -1.17 31.15 2.34
CA SER A 351 -1.69 31.95 1.23
C SER A 351 -1.40 31.23 -0.08
N LEU A 352 -2.40 30.47 -0.53
CA LEU A 352 -2.25 29.46 -1.59
C LEU A 352 -2.69 29.95 -2.97
N GLU A 353 -3.09 31.22 -3.12
CA GLU A 353 -3.66 31.77 -4.36
C GLU A 353 -2.72 31.58 -5.58
N ASP A 354 -1.42 31.81 -5.39
CA ASP A 354 -0.38 31.65 -6.42
C ASP A 354 0.37 30.32 -6.32
N ALA A 355 -0.06 29.43 -5.42
CA ALA A 355 0.58 28.15 -5.18
C ALA A 355 -0.11 27.03 -5.96
N ARG A 356 0.68 26.11 -6.52
CA ARG A 356 0.18 24.80 -6.92
C ARG A 356 0.10 23.94 -5.67
N THR A 357 -1.10 23.54 -5.29
CA THR A 357 -1.33 22.79 -4.05
C THR A 357 -1.90 21.42 -4.31
N LYS A 358 -1.61 20.51 -3.39
CA LYS A 358 -2.21 19.18 -3.36
C LYS A 358 -2.36 18.74 -1.91
N LEU A 359 -3.58 18.41 -1.53
CA LEU A 359 -3.86 17.69 -0.28
C LEU A 359 -4.12 16.22 -0.61
N HIS A 360 -3.38 15.34 0.05
CA HIS A 360 -3.56 13.90 -0.05
C HIS A 360 -4.02 13.36 1.30
N LEU A 361 -5.25 12.89 1.37
CA LEU A 361 -5.78 12.18 2.52
C LEU A 361 -5.32 10.72 2.46
N LYS A 362 -4.68 10.26 3.53
CA LYS A 362 -4.08 8.93 3.61
C LYS A 362 -5.19 7.88 3.56
N GLY A 363 -5.15 7.01 2.55
CA GLY A 363 -6.14 5.95 2.39
C GLY A 363 -7.27 6.29 1.43
N ILE A 364 -7.35 7.53 0.97
CA ILE A 364 -8.32 7.99 -0.05
C ILE A 364 -7.53 8.39 -1.30
N PRO A 365 -7.37 7.47 -2.28
CA PRO A 365 -6.80 7.79 -3.58
C PRO A 365 -7.63 8.88 -4.26
N GLY A 366 -6.99 9.76 -5.01
CA GLY A 366 -7.69 10.86 -5.69
C GLY A 366 -8.20 11.98 -4.78
N SER A 367 -7.94 11.96 -3.47
CA SER A 367 -8.37 12.98 -2.50
C SER A 367 -8.03 14.44 -2.87
N SER A 368 -7.11 14.68 -3.79
CA SER A 368 -6.84 16.01 -4.35
C SER A 368 -7.95 16.57 -5.25
N GLN A 369 -8.89 15.73 -5.69
CA GLN A 369 -10.09 16.16 -6.41
C GLN A 369 -11.19 16.63 -5.43
N LEU A 370 -11.07 16.26 -4.15
CA LEU A 370 -11.95 16.76 -3.11
C LEU A 370 -11.60 18.22 -2.84
N SER A 371 -12.62 19.06 -2.68
CA SER A 371 -12.46 20.52 -2.52
C SER A 371 -11.99 20.89 -1.10
N PHE A 372 -10.90 20.29 -0.65
CA PHE A 372 -10.25 20.57 0.63
C PHE A 372 -9.06 21.51 0.44
N SER A 373 -9.04 22.60 1.20
CA SER A 373 -7.97 23.59 1.16
C SER A 373 -7.59 23.96 2.60
N PRO A 374 -6.49 23.41 3.13
CA PRO A 374 -5.97 23.83 4.43
C PRO A 374 -5.59 25.31 4.39
N GLU A 375 -6.09 26.08 5.34
CA GLU A 375 -5.79 27.51 5.50
C GLU A 375 -4.65 27.74 6.49
N LYS A 376 -4.37 26.75 7.36
CA LYS A 376 -3.33 26.89 8.38
C LYS A 376 -2.70 25.58 8.84
N LEU A 377 -1.46 25.68 9.35
CA LEU A 377 -0.74 24.63 10.04
C LEU A 377 -0.60 24.97 11.54
N VAL A 378 -0.89 24.00 12.39
CA VAL A 378 -0.70 24.04 13.84
C VAL A 378 0.01 22.77 14.29
N SER A 379 0.63 22.74 15.47
CA SER A 379 1.15 21.50 16.04
C SER A 379 0.67 21.35 17.48
N THR A 380 0.02 20.24 17.80
CA THR A 380 -0.30 19.85 19.19
C THR A 380 0.71 18.87 19.77
N ALA A 381 1.62 18.34 18.94
CA ALA A 381 2.64 17.39 19.36
C ALA A 381 3.75 18.08 20.19
N GLU A 382 4.17 17.42 21.28
CA GLU A 382 5.33 17.85 22.08
C GLU A 382 6.65 17.75 21.30
N GLU A 383 6.75 16.78 20.40
CA GLU A 383 7.89 16.59 19.49
C GLU A 383 7.41 16.28 18.07
N GLY A 384 8.12 16.80 17.08
CA GLY A 384 7.89 16.58 15.66
C GLY A 384 9.18 16.59 14.84
N ARG A 385 9.04 16.54 13.53
CA ARG A 385 10.16 16.63 12.58
C ARG A 385 9.95 17.83 11.66
N PHE A 386 10.51 18.96 12.05
CA PHE A 386 10.37 20.19 11.29
C PHE A 386 11.71 20.58 10.69
N SER A 387 11.71 21.06 9.45
CA SER A 387 12.94 21.44 8.77
C SER A 387 12.76 22.64 7.85
N ILE A 388 13.81 23.45 7.77
CA ILE A 388 13.94 24.57 6.83
C ILE A 388 15.12 24.27 5.92
N LEU A 389 14.87 24.15 4.63
CA LEU A 389 15.90 24.05 3.60
C LEU A 389 16.09 25.43 2.98
N ILE A 390 17.30 25.99 3.09
CA ILE A 390 17.67 27.26 2.46
C ILE A 390 18.62 26.94 1.30
N ARG A 391 18.26 27.40 0.09
CA ARG A 391 19.10 27.22 -1.10
C ARG A 391 20.49 27.83 -0.85
N GLY A 392 21.55 27.06 -1.07
CA GLY A 392 22.94 27.51 -0.89
C GLY A 392 23.49 27.45 0.54
N GLU A 393 22.65 27.24 1.56
CA GLU A 393 23.07 27.19 2.97
C GLU A 393 22.96 25.78 3.56
N GLY A 394 21.87 25.05 3.27
CA GLY A 394 21.65 23.69 3.75
C GLY A 394 20.32 23.51 4.50
N VAL A 395 20.24 22.42 5.29
CA VAL A 395 19.02 22.03 6.03
C VAL A 395 19.19 22.31 7.51
N HIS A 396 18.26 23.06 8.08
CA HIS A 396 18.08 23.28 9.52
C HIS A 396 16.95 22.39 10.03
N MET A 397 17.17 21.66 11.12
CA MET A 397 16.19 20.72 11.69
C MET A 397 15.78 21.12 13.11
N PHE A 398 14.51 20.92 13.41
CA PHE A 398 13.88 21.25 14.69
C PHE A 398 13.00 20.09 15.13
N THR A 399 13.01 19.81 16.43
CA THR A 399 12.12 18.81 17.05
C THR A 399 10.88 19.44 17.69
N ASP A 400 10.88 20.78 17.81
CA ASP A 400 9.85 21.58 18.47
C ASP A 400 9.26 22.58 17.46
N PHE A 401 7.93 22.72 17.46
CA PHE A 401 7.23 23.54 16.48
C PHE A 401 7.44 25.04 16.73
N ASP A 402 7.49 25.47 17.99
CA ASP A 402 7.70 26.88 18.36
C ASP A 402 9.08 27.38 17.89
N SER A 403 10.11 26.56 18.06
CA SER A 403 11.47 26.83 17.59
C SER A 403 11.54 26.90 16.05
N PHE A 404 10.79 26.04 15.37
CA PHE A 404 10.68 26.04 13.91
C PHE A 404 10.00 27.31 13.38
N ILE A 405 8.82 27.68 13.90
CA ILE A 405 8.10 28.89 13.45
C ILE A 405 8.88 30.16 13.81
N GLY A 406 9.58 30.19 14.94
CA GLY A 406 10.44 31.31 15.32
C GLY A 406 11.56 31.53 14.29
N SER A 407 12.24 30.46 13.90
CA SER A 407 13.31 30.52 12.90
C SER A 407 12.78 30.86 11.50
N ALA A 408 11.67 30.25 11.08
CA ALA A 408 11.03 30.57 9.80
C ALA A 408 10.61 32.05 9.72
N SER A 409 10.14 32.63 10.83
CA SER A 409 9.75 34.05 10.89
C SER A 409 10.95 34.97 10.71
N GLU A 410 12.09 34.65 11.34
CA GLU A 410 13.33 35.40 11.14
C GLU A 410 13.79 35.37 9.67
N TYR A 411 13.77 34.19 9.04
CA TYR A 411 14.17 34.07 7.64
C TYR A 411 13.27 34.85 6.67
N LEU A 412 11.95 34.82 6.87
CA LEU A 412 11.01 35.58 6.05
C LEU A 412 11.16 37.09 6.27
N GLN A 413 11.38 37.53 7.52
CA GLN A 413 11.67 38.94 7.84
C GLN A 413 12.99 39.43 7.22
N ASN A 414 13.97 38.53 7.06
CA ASN A 414 15.24 38.80 6.40
C ASN A 414 15.15 38.78 4.86
N GLY A 415 13.94 38.60 4.30
CA GLY A 415 13.68 38.74 2.86
C GLY A 415 13.79 37.44 2.05
N LEU A 416 13.95 36.29 2.70
CA LEU A 416 13.78 35.01 2.02
C LEU A 416 12.31 34.80 1.67
N ALA A 417 12.07 34.10 0.57
CA ALA A 417 10.75 33.83 0.05
C ALA A 417 10.46 32.32 0.05
N VAL A 418 9.19 31.97 0.22
CA VAL A 418 8.73 30.57 0.24
C VAL A 418 8.70 30.04 -1.17
N HIS A 419 9.40 28.93 -1.39
CA HIS A 419 9.36 28.24 -2.67
C HIS A 419 8.50 26.97 -2.61
N GLN A 420 8.63 26.19 -1.54
CA GLN A 420 7.94 24.92 -1.39
C GLN A 420 7.61 24.66 0.09
N LEU A 421 6.47 24.04 0.34
CA LEU A 421 6.04 23.58 1.65
C LEU A 421 5.50 22.15 1.52
N THR A 422 6.04 21.25 2.33
CA THR A 422 5.49 19.91 2.53
C THR A 422 5.11 19.77 3.98
N ALA A 423 3.88 19.35 4.26
CA ALA A 423 3.40 19.16 5.62
C ALA A 423 2.67 17.82 5.75
N THR A 424 2.85 17.11 6.86
CA THR A 424 2.12 15.89 7.18
C THR A 424 1.53 16.01 8.58
N GLY A 425 0.28 15.59 8.74
CA GLY A 425 -0.47 15.82 9.97
C GLY A 425 -1.87 15.23 9.93
N GLN A 426 -2.73 15.69 10.83
CA GLN A 426 -4.18 15.41 10.84
C GLN A 426 -4.94 16.62 10.28
N TYR A 427 -5.65 16.44 9.17
CA TYR A 427 -6.49 17.47 8.58
C TYR A 427 -7.88 17.44 9.21
N THR A 428 -8.39 18.61 9.56
CA THR A 428 -9.74 18.80 10.05
C THR A 428 -10.46 19.80 9.17
N ASP A 429 -11.52 19.34 8.49
CA ASP A 429 -12.23 20.19 7.53
C ASP A 429 -12.99 21.36 8.18
N SER A 430 -13.55 21.14 9.37
CA SER A 430 -14.29 22.17 10.12
C SER A 430 -13.44 23.36 10.56
N LEU A 431 -12.13 23.13 10.72
CA LEU A 431 -11.14 24.14 11.11
C LEU A 431 -10.27 24.59 9.94
N LYS A 432 -10.39 23.95 8.77
CA LYS A 432 -9.49 24.09 7.62
C LYS A 432 -8.01 24.06 8.05
N SER A 433 -7.68 23.23 9.03
CA SER A 433 -6.36 23.18 9.66
C SER A 433 -5.70 21.83 9.52
N LEU A 434 -4.38 21.82 9.38
CA LEU A 434 -3.55 20.61 9.46
C LEU A 434 -2.74 20.65 10.76
N ASP A 435 -3.02 19.72 11.68
CA ASP A 435 -2.23 19.49 12.88
C ASP A 435 -0.98 18.66 12.55
N VAL A 436 0.13 19.34 12.36
CA VAL A 436 1.37 18.80 11.78
C VAL A 436 2.30 18.23 12.83
N ASN A 437 2.88 17.07 12.51
CA ASN A 437 4.04 16.52 13.21
C ASN A 437 5.28 16.46 12.31
N TYR A 438 5.13 16.84 11.04
CA TYR A 438 6.20 16.91 10.07
C TYR A 438 5.99 18.12 9.15
N VAL A 439 7.00 18.98 9.01
CA VAL A 439 7.00 20.07 8.03
C VAL A 439 8.39 20.19 7.42
N THR A 440 8.44 20.38 6.11
CA THR A 440 9.62 20.83 5.39
C THR A 440 9.27 22.10 4.63
N LEU A 441 9.93 23.20 5.00
CA LEU A 441 9.80 24.50 4.35
C LEU A 441 11.06 24.77 3.54
N ARG A 442 10.91 25.06 2.24
CA ARG A 442 12.01 25.47 1.37
C ARG A 442 11.95 26.96 1.12
N LEU A 443 13.04 27.64 1.46
CA LEU A 443 13.22 29.07 1.28
C LEU A 443 14.34 29.35 0.28
N SER A 444 14.20 30.43 -0.48
CA SER A 444 15.22 30.90 -1.42
C SER A 444 15.19 32.42 -1.53
N GLU A 445 16.23 33.02 -2.08
CA GLU A 445 16.16 34.43 -2.45
C GLU A 445 15.16 34.60 -3.61
N PRO A 446 14.42 35.73 -3.68
CA PRO A 446 13.47 35.97 -4.76
C PRO A 446 14.07 35.97 -6.18
N GLN A 447 15.40 36.12 -6.30
CA GLN A 447 16.11 36.27 -7.59
C GLN A 447 16.75 34.96 -8.10
N ASP A 448 16.73 33.87 -7.33
CA ASP A 448 17.51 32.65 -7.62
C ASP A 448 16.99 31.76 -8.77
N LEU A 449 15.88 32.12 -9.45
CA LEU A 449 15.28 31.29 -10.50
C LEU A 449 15.63 31.69 -11.95
N GLU A 450 16.36 32.78 -12.18
CA GLU A 450 16.77 33.15 -13.56
C GLU A 450 17.86 32.23 -14.15
N GLN A 451 18.44 31.31 -13.37
CA GLN A 451 19.55 30.45 -13.83
C GLN A 451 19.16 29.04 -14.27
N ASP A 452 17.92 28.59 -14.06
CA ASP A 452 17.48 27.22 -14.39
C ASP A 452 16.62 27.14 -15.69
N GLN A 453 16.67 28.17 -16.54
CA GLN A 453 16.04 28.18 -17.88
C GLN A 453 17.04 28.18 -19.06
N GLU A 454 18.34 27.92 -18.84
CA GLU A 454 19.33 27.67 -19.91
C GLU A 454 19.75 26.19 -20.04
#